data_AF-A0A0S6XFT0-F1
#
_entry.id   AF-A0A0S6XFT0-F1
#
_cell.length_a   1.000
_cell.length_b   1.000
_cell.length_c   1.000
_cell.angle_alpha   90.00
_cell.angle_beta   90.00
_cell.angle_gamma   90.00
#
_symmetry.space_group_name_H-M   'P 1'
#
loop_
_entity.id
_entity.type
_entity.pdbx_description
1 polymer ?
#
loop_
_entity_poly.entity_id
_entity_poly.type
_entity_poly.pdbx_seq_one_letter_code
_entity_poly.pdbx_strand_id
1 'polypeptide(L)'
;MSSQHQQQQQHQPAPSPSALSTAHQTLFTAGLAQRRAVAGSSFVDAALSNGSSSFARPMQELVTEFCWGSVWTRPGLELKTRSLLNIAMLCALNRSTELAVHTRGALRNGASEVEIRETILQAAVYCGMPAGMEGFKVAERVLNEWKKEHNITGEVLGSEGKTQAETDDHYRDVGLEDRIHDDI
;
A
#
# COMPACT_ATOMS: atom_id res chain seq x y z
N MET A 1 -34.99 -11.59 -40.70
CA MET A 1 -35.61 -12.11 -39.46
C MET A 1 -34.96 -11.40 -38.28
N SER A 2 -35.28 -10.12 -38.05
CA SER A 2 -34.30 -9.22 -37.41
C SER A 2 -34.87 -8.24 -36.35
N SER A 3 -36.09 -8.48 -35.85
CA SER A 3 -36.77 -7.58 -34.89
C SER A 3 -37.08 -8.17 -33.51
N GLN A 4 -36.97 -9.49 -33.31
CA GLN A 4 -37.33 -10.12 -32.02
C GLN A 4 -36.17 -10.22 -31.02
N HIS A 5 -34.92 -9.95 -31.40
CA HIS A 5 -33.76 -9.96 -30.48
C HIS A 5 -33.54 -8.62 -29.74
N GLN A 6 -34.37 -7.61 -29.97
CA GLN A 6 -34.20 -6.26 -29.36
C GLN A 6 -35.22 -5.93 -28.26
N GLN A 7 -36.11 -6.87 -27.90
CA GLN A 7 -37.16 -6.66 -26.88
C GLN A 7 -37.17 -7.74 -25.78
N GLN A 8 -36.01 -8.02 -25.18
CA GLN A 8 -35.96 -8.60 -23.83
C GLN A 8 -34.61 -8.37 -23.11
N GLN A 9 -34.14 -7.12 -23.09
CA GLN A 9 -33.28 -6.70 -21.98
C GLN A 9 -34.14 -6.72 -20.71
N GLN A 10 -34.03 -7.80 -19.93
CA GLN A 10 -34.75 -7.94 -18.67
C GLN A 10 -34.32 -6.82 -17.74
N HIS A 11 -35.23 -5.90 -17.44
CA HIS A 11 -34.98 -4.77 -16.57
C HIS A 11 -34.92 -5.29 -15.12
N GLN A 12 -33.75 -5.78 -14.71
CA GLN A 12 -33.55 -6.28 -13.36
C GLN A 12 -33.90 -5.16 -12.36
N PRO A 13 -34.78 -5.43 -11.37
CA PRO A 13 -35.14 -4.41 -10.40
C PRO A 13 -33.91 -4.01 -9.59
N ALA A 14 -33.80 -2.72 -9.27
CA ALA A 14 -32.71 -2.21 -8.45
C ALA A 14 -32.62 -2.97 -7.10
N PRO A 15 -31.41 -3.23 -6.57
CA PRO A 15 -31.23 -3.94 -5.31
C PRO A 15 -31.95 -3.20 -4.17
N SER A 16 -32.59 -3.97 -3.28
CA SER A 16 -33.31 -3.39 -2.15
C SER A 16 -32.35 -2.67 -1.17
N PRO A 17 -32.84 -1.70 -0.37
CA PRO A 17 -32.01 -1.05 0.65
C PRO A 17 -31.38 -2.05 1.65
N SER A 18 -32.06 -3.17 1.93
CA SER A 18 -31.52 -4.26 2.73
C SER A 18 -30.36 -4.97 2.03
N ALA A 19 -30.50 -5.31 0.74
CA ALA A 19 -29.42 -5.94 -0.03
C ALA A 19 -28.19 -5.02 -0.15
N LEU A 20 -28.40 -3.71 -0.36
CA LEU A 20 -27.34 -2.70 -0.36
C LEU A 20 -26.64 -2.62 1.02
N SER A 21 -27.40 -2.52 2.11
CA SER A 21 -26.86 -2.50 3.47
C SER A 21 -26.04 -3.77 3.80
N THR A 22 -26.49 -4.96 3.35
CA THR A 22 -25.74 -6.21 3.49
C THR A 22 -24.43 -6.19 2.68
N ALA A 23 -24.43 -5.63 1.47
CA ALA A 23 -23.22 -5.48 0.65
C ALA A 23 -22.20 -4.53 1.29
N HIS A 24 -22.65 -3.36 1.77
CA HIS A 24 -21.82 -2.42 2.53
C HIS A 24 -21.21 -3.08 3.77
N GLN A 25 -22.03 -3.74 4.60
CA GLN A 25 -21.53 -4.43 5.80
C GLN A 25 -20.51 -5.54 5.46
N THR A 26 -20.72 -6.30 4.39
CA THR A 26 -19.77 -7.34 3.93
C THR A 26 -18.43 -6.72 3.53
N LEU A 27 -18.46 -5.69 2.67
CA LEU A 27 -17.25 -4.99 2.22
C LEU A 27 -16.53 -4.30 3.37
N PHE A 28 -17.25 -3.67 4.29
CA PHE A 28 -16.68 -2.98 5.45
C PHE A 28 -15.99 -3.98 6.39
N THR A 29 -16.60 -5.15 6.62
CA THR A 29 -16.06 -6.18 7.52
C THR A 29 -14.77 -6.79 6.94
N ALA A 30 -14.77 -7.18 5.66
CA ALA A 30 -13.58 -7.68 4.98
C ALA A 30 -12.50 -6.60 4.88
N GLY A 31 -12.90 -5.38 4.56
CA GLY A 31 -12.01 -4.23 4.43
C GLY A 31 -11.37 -3.80 5.74
N LEU A 32 -12.09 -3.85 6.86
CA LEU A 32 -11.54 -3.53 8.18
C LEU A 32 -10.43 -4.52 8.57
N ALA A 33 -10.61 -5.81 8.28
CA ALA A 33 -9.58 -6.83 8.50
C ALA A 33 -8.33 -6.55 7.63
N GLN A 34 -8.51 -6.37 6.32
CA GLN A 34 -7.41 -6.10 5.38
C GLN A 34 -6.68 -4.78 5.68
N ARG A 35 -7.43 -3.73 6.06
CA ARG A 35 -6.89 -2.42 6.46
C ARG A 35 -6.06 -2.52 7.74
N ARG A 36 -6.51 -3.29 8.75
CA ARG A 36 -5.74 -3.51 9.99
C ARG A 36 -4.48 -4.34 9.75
N ALA A 37 -4.50 -5.33 8.85
CA ALA A 37 -3.30 -6.11 8.50
C ALA A 37 -2.20 -5.21 7.89
N VAL A 38 -2.55 -4.35 6.93
CA VAL A 38 -1.58 -3.53 6.20
C VAL A 38 -1.21 -2.25 6.98
N ALA A 39 -2.19 -1.43 7.39
CA ALA A 39 -1.93 -0.16 8.06
C ALA A 39 -1.60 -0.31 9.56
N GLY A 40 -2.02 -1.42 10.19
CA GLY A 40 -1.82 -1.71 11.61
C GLY A 40 -2.99 -1.24 12.48
N SER A 41 -3.44 -2.09 13.41
CA SER A 41 -4.66 -1.85 14.20
C SER A 41 -4.70 -0.48 14.89
N SER A 42 -3.62 -0.08 15.58
CA SER A 42 -3.55 1.21 16.28
C SER A 42 -3.77 2.43 15.37
N PHE A 43 -3.24 2.40 14.14
CA PHE A 43 -3.48 3.45 13.15
C PHE A 43 -4.94 3.45 12.67
N VAL A 44 -5.51 2.28 12.40
CA VAL A 44 -6.90 2.15 11.93
C VAL A 44 -7.89 2.59 13.01
N ASP A 45 -7.67 2.19 14.25
CA ASP A 45 -8.55 2.51 15.39
C ASP A 45 -8.49 4.01 15.71
N ALA A 46 -7.30 4.64 15.61
CA ALA A 46 -7.16 6.09 15.67
C ALA A 46 -7.85 6.81 14.49
N ALA A 47 -7.73 6.29 13.26
CA ALA A 47 -8.36 6.87 12.07
C ALA A 47 -9.91 6.80 12.13
N LEU A 48 -10.46 5.71 12.67
CA LEU A 48 -11.90 5.54 12.89
C LEU A 48 -12.41 6.43 14.04
N SER A 49 -11.63 6.57 15.12
CA SER A 49 -11.95 7.48 16.23
C SER A 49 -11.98 8.95 15.78
N ASN A 50 -10.91 9.41 15.12
CA ASN A 50 -10.79 10.79 14.63
C ASN A 50 -11.77 11.09 13.48
N GLY A 51 -12.06 10.09 12.64
CA GLY A 51 -13.02 10.18 11.55
C GLY A 51 -14.48 9.90 11.93
N SER A 52 -14.81 9.89 13.22
CA SER A 52 -16.14 9.45 13.72
C SER A 52 -17.30 10.44 13.49
N SER A 53 -17.01 11.71 13.14
CA SER A 53 -18.05 12.72 12.89
C SER A 53 -18.91 12.39 11.67
N SER A 54 -20.16 12.87 11.63
CA SER A 54 -21.08 12.65 10.49
C SER A 54 -20.55 13.17 9.15
N PHE A 55 -19.61 14.12 9.16
CA PHE A 55 -18.92 14.63 7.97
C PHE A 55 -17.76 13.72 7.52
N ALA A 56 -16.93 13.23 8.46
CA ALA A 56 -15.73 12.45 8.15
C ALA A 56 -16.01 10.95 7.99
N ARG A 57 -17.02 10.43 8.67
CA ARG A 57 -17.34 8.99 8.75
C ARG A 57 -17.63 8.35 7.39
N PRO A 58 -18.41 8.96 6.46
CA PRO A 58 -18.64 8.38 5.13
C PRO A 58 -17.34 8.17 4.33
N MET A 59 -16.31 8.99 4.55
CA MET A 59 -14.99 8.81 3.92
C MET A 59 -14.21 7.64 4.55
N GLN A 60 -14.32 7.43 5.87
CA GLN A 60 -13.72 6.26 6.51
C GLN A 60 -14.42 4.95 6.10
N GLU A 61 -15.74 4.99 5.93
CA GLU A 61 -16.53 3.86 5.41
C GLU A 61 -16.15 3.57 3.95
N LEU A 62 -16.17 4.57 3.06
CA LEU A 62 -15.78 4.43 1.66
C LEU A 62 -14.36 3.89 1.47
N VAL A 63 -13.38 4.40 2.22
CA VAL A 63 -11.99 3.88 2.16
C VAL A 63 -11.94 2.43 2.63
N THR A 64 -12.62 2.10 3.72
CA THR A 64 -12.61 0.73 4.28
C THR A 64 -13.28 -0.25 3.33
N GLU A 65 -14.45 0.07 2.78
CA GLU A 65 -15.19 -0.78 1.85
C GLU A 65 -14.51 -0.90 0.48
N PHE A 66 -14.20 0.23 -0.17
CA PHE A 66 -13.83 0.22 -1.58
C PHE A 66 -12.34 -0.05 -1.80
N CYS A 67 -11.45 0.64 -1.06
CA CYS A 67 -10.02 0.37 -1.17
C CYS A 67 -9.72 -1.00 -0.56
N TRP A 68 -10.00 -1.17 0.74
CA TRP A 68 -9.55 -2.35 1.47
C TRP A 68 -10.45 -3.57 1.27
N GLY A 69 -11.78 -3.40 1.30
CA GLY A 69 -12.75 -4.49 1.18
C GLY A 69 -12.98 -5.02 -0.23
N SER A 70 -12.77 -4.19 -1.27
CA SER A 70 -12.97 -4.55 -2.68
C SER A 70 -11.66 -4.65 -3.47
N VAL A 71 -10.81 -3.61 -3.51
CA VAL A 71 -9.63 -3.63 -4.40
C VAL A 71 -8.49 -4.50 -3.84
N TRP A 72 -8.21 -4.42 -2.54
CA TRP A 72 -7.09 -5.14 -1.90
C TRP A 72 -7.36 -6.63 -1.64
N THR A 73 -8.63 -7.04 -1.46
CA THR A 73 -9.05 -8.44 -1.28
C THR A 73 -9.04 -9.27 -2.57
N ARG A 74 -8.89 -8.64 -3.75
CA ARG A 74 -8.94 -9.35 -5.04
C ARG A 74 -7.74 -10.29 -5.24
N PRO A 75 -7.95 -11.50 -5.80
CA PRO A 75 -6.84 -12.31 -6.33
C PRO A 75 -6.17 -11.62 -7.53
N GLY A 76 -4.96 -12.06 -7.87
CA GLY A 76 -4.23 -11.68 -9.08
C GLY A 76 -3.01 -10.76 -8.87
N LEU A 77 -2.87 -10.12 -7.72
CA LEU A 77 -1.64 -9.45 -7.28
C LEU A 77 -1.43 -9.68 -5.79
N GLU A 78 -0.20 -9.97 -5.39
CA GLU A 78 0.20 -10.15 -4.00
C GLU A 78 0.12 -8.83 -3.21
N LEU A 79 -0.06 -8.95 -1.89
CA LEU A 79 -0.10 -7.80 -0.98
C LEU A 79 1.22 -6.99 -1.01
N LYS A 80 2.36 -7.66 -1.25
CA LYS A 80 3.67 -7.02 -1.44
C LYS A 80 3.67 -6.10 -2.66
N THR A 81 3.36 -6.64 -3.83
CA THR A 81 3.27 -5.88 -5.09
C THR A 81 2.29 -4.73 -4.99
N ARG A 82 1.14 -4.94 -4.32
CA ARG A 82 0.14 -3.89 -4.06
C ARG A 82 0.69 -2.76 -3.20
N SER A 83 1.46 -3.05 -2.16
CA SER A 83 2.12 -2.00 -1.36
C SER A 83 3.14 -1.21 -2.18
N LEU A 84 4.01 -1.88 -2.94
CA LEU A 84 5.01 -1.21 -3.79
C LEU A 84 4.36 -0.31 -4.86
N LEU A 85 3.31 -0.78 -5.53
CA LEU A 85 2.55 0.05 -6.47
C LEU A 85 1.93 1.30 -5.79
N ASN A 86 1.46 1.18 -4.55
CA ASN A 86 0.97 2.34 -3.80
C ASN A 86 2.11 3.29 -3.38
N ILE A 87 3.29 2.78 -3.02
CA ILE A 87 4.48 3.61 -2.75
C ILE A 87 4.83 4.46 -3.98
N ALA A 88 4.92 3.84 -5.17
CA ALA A 88 5.19 4.55 -6.41
C ALA A 88 4.12 5.63 -6.70
N MET A 89 2.83 5.29 -6.62
CA MET A 89 1.73 6.24 -6.85
C MET A 89 1.69 7.39 -5.83
N LEU A 90 1.92 7.11 -4.54
CA LEU A 90 1.86 8.13 -3.48
C LEU A 90 3.10 9.02 -3.46
N CYS A 91 4.25 8.51 -3.90
CA CYS A 91 5.44 9.31 -4.22
C CYS A 91 5.14 10.26 -5.39
N ALA A 92 4.65 9.74 -6.53
CA ALA A 92 4.29 10.51 -7.72
C ALA A 92 3.21 11.59 -7.48
N LEU A 93 2.31 11.37 -6.51
CA LEU A 93 1.25 12.31 -6.13
C LEU A 93 1.64 13.27 -5.00
N ASN A 94 2.89 13.22 -4.50
CA ASN A 94 3.36 13.93 -3.30
C ASN A 94 2.36 13.81 -2.13
N ARG A 95 2.12 12.58 -1.67
CA ARG A 95 1.22 12.25 -0.56
C ARG A 95 1.99 11.64 0.62
N SER A 96 2.97 12.39 1.14
CA SER A 96 3.92 11.99 2.20
C SER A 96 3.27 11.28 3.40
N THR A 97 2.09 11.71 3.86
CA THR A 97 1.39 11.08 4.99
C THR A 97 0.93 9.66 4.66
N GLU A 98 0.27 9.45 3.52
CA GLU A 98 -0.19 8.13 3.08
C GLU A 98 0.99 7.26 2.61
N LEU A 99 2.02 7.87 2.01
CA LEU A 99 3.26 7.19 1.67
C LEU A 99 3.91 6.57 2.90
N ALA A 100 3.94 7.28 4.05
CA ALA A 100 4.45 6.73 5.30
C ALA A 100 3.65 5.49 5.77
N VAL A 101 2.33 5.53 5.64
CA VAL A 101 1.43 4.39 5.96
C VAL A 101 1.70 3.22 5.03
N HIS A 102 1.85 3.46 3.73
CA HIS A 102 2.09 2.42 2.73
C HIS A 102 3.52 1.87 2.72
N THR A 103 4.54 2.63 3.11
CA THR A 103 5.88 2.10 3.41
C THR A 103 5.83 1.12 4.58
N ARG A 104 5.18 1.50 5.68
CA ARG A 104 4.98 0.62 6.85
C ARG A 104 4.12 -0.62 6.53
N GLY A 105 3.15 -0.45 5.62
CA GLY A 105 2.33 -1.53 5.08
C GLY A 105 3.02 -2.39 4.00
N ALA A 106 4.14 -1.94 3.42
CA ALA A 106 4.98 -2.76 2.56
C ALA A 106 5.81 -3.74 3.40
N LEU A 107 6.43 -3.25 4.48
CA LEU A 107 7.20 -4.06 5.42
C LEU A 107 6.34 -5.18 6.04
N ARG A 108 5.10 -4.88 6.46
CA ARG A 108 4.13 -5.90 6.93
C ARG A 108 3.71 -6.92 5.87
N ASN A 109 3.86 -6.60 4.59
CA ASN A 109 3.55 -7.48 3.47
C ASN A 109 4.83 -8.15 2.90
N GLY A 110 5.94 -8.17 3.65
CA GLY A 110 7.18 -8.84 3.26
C GLY A 110 8.04 -8.11 2.23
N ALA A 111 7.80 -6.80 2.02
CA ALA A 111 8.68 -5.98 1.17
C ALA A 111 10.00 -5.67 1.86
N SER A 112 11.11 -5.84 1.12
CA SER A 112 12.42 -5.41 1.58
C SER A 112 12.60 -3.88 1.50
N GLU A 113 13.54 -3.38 2.29
CA GLU A 113 14.04 -2.00 2.20
C GLU A 113 14.62 -1.71 0.80
N VAL A 114 15.21 -2.72 0.16
CA VAL A 114 15.68 -2.66 -1.24
C VAL A 114 14.49 -2.52 -2.21
N GLU A 115 13.46 -3.36 -2.10
CA GLU A 115 12.27 -3.29 -2.96
C GLU A 115 11.56 -1.92 -2.85
N ILE A 116 11.53 -1.34 -1.63
CA ILE A 116 11.01 0.01 -1.38
C ILE A 116 11.92 1.08 -2.00
N ARG A 117 13.24 0.97 -1.83
CA ARG A 117 14.25 1.90 -2.42
C ARG A 117 14.14 1.95 -3.95
N GLU A 118 14.20 0.81 -4.61
CA GLU A 118 14.15 0.73 -6.08
C GLU A 118 12.80 1.20 -6.63
N THR A 119 11.70 0.96 -5.92
CA THR A 119 10.37 1.50 -6.26
C THR A 119 10.35 3.03 -6.26
N ILE A 120 11.02 3.67 -5.30
CA ILE A 120 11.08 5.14 -5.20
C ILE A 120 12.09 5.72 -6.21
N LEU A 121 13.22 5.04 -6.49
CA LEU A 121 14.13 5.43 -7.57
C LEU A 121 13.43 5.41 -8.94
N GLN A 122 12.68 4.35 -9.23
CA GLN A 122 11.87 4.25 -10.44
C GLN A 122 10.84 5.40 -10.52
N ALA A 123 10.16 5.72 -9.42
CA ALA A 123 9.24 6.86 -9.36
C ALA A 123 9.95 8.21 -9.57
N ALA A 124 11.16 8.39 -9.04
CA ALA A 124 11.94 9.62 -9.17
C ALA A 124 12.30 9.94 -10.64
N VAL A 125 12.67 8.92 -11.43
CA VAL A 125 13.05 9.09 -12.84
C VAL A 125 11.86 9.51 -13.71
N TYR A 126 10.67 8.92 -13.49
CA TYR A 126 9.49 9.17 -14.32
C TYR A 126 8.57 10.29 -13.81
N CYS A 127 8.58 10.60 -12.51
CA CYS A 127 7.73 11.62 -11.88
C CYS A 127 8.52 12.83 -11.35
N GLY A 128 9.85 12.82 -11.48
CA GLY A 128 10.74 13.94 -11.19
C GLY A 128 11.44 13.84 -9.83
N MET A 129 12.71 14.27 -9.80
CA MET A 129 13.57 14.23 -8.62
C MET A 129 12.95 14.82 -7.33
N PRO A 130 12.16 15.93 -7.35
CA PRO A 130 11.53 16.45 -6.13
C PRO A 130 10.52 15.49 -5.48
N ALA A 131 9.79 14.71 -6.28
CA ALA A 131 8.89 13.66 -5.77
C ALA A 131 9.70 12.51 -5.17
N GLY A 132 10.76 12.09 -5.85
CA GLY A 132 11.71 11.08 -5.38
C GLY A 132 12.37 11.43 -4.04
N MET A 133 12.92 12.64 -3.91
CA MET A 133 13.63 13.10 -2.69
C MET A 133 12.72 13.15 -1.46
N GLU A 134 11.51 13.70 -1.58
CA GLU A 134 10.53 13.68 -0.49
C GLU A 134 10.05 12.23 -0.21
N GLY A 135 9.93 11.40 -1.25
CA GLY A 135 9.62 9.98 -1.10
C GLY A 135 10.65 9.21 -0.29
N PHE A 136 11.94 9.40 -0.60
CA PHE A 136 13.07 8.82 0.13
C PHE A 136 13.06 9.23 1.60
N LYS A 137 13.00 10.54 1.87
CA LYS A 137 12.95 11.12 3.23
C LYS A 137 11.76 10.59 4.06
N VAL A 138 10.63 10.33 3.42
CA VAL A 138 9.47 9.70 4.08
C VAL A 138 9.73 8.23 4.37
N ALA A 139 10.27 7.48 3.41
CA ALA A 139 10.53 6.05 3.54
C ALA A 139 11.64 5.75 4.55
N GLU A 140 12.78 6.43 4.46
CA GLU A 140 13.92 6.34 5.40
C GLU A 140 13.49 6.54 6.85
N ARG A 141 12.70 7.59 7.13
CA ARG A 141 12.16 7.83 8.48
C ARG A 141 11.33 6.63 8.97
N VAL A 142 10.44 6.09 8.14
CA VAL A 142 9.60 4.94 8.50
C VAL A 142 10.41 3.64 8.65
N LEU A 143 11.45 3.44 7.84
CA LEU A 143 12.39 2.33 7.97
C LEU A 143 13.17 2.41 9.28
N ASN A 144 13.65 3.60 9.65
CA ASN A 144 14.35 3.83 10.92
C ASN A 144 13.44 3.70 12.15
N GLU A 145 12.19 4.18 12.07
CA GLU A 145 11.15 3.88 13.08
C GLU A 145 10.94 2.37 13.21
N TRP A 146 10.75 1.67 12.08
CA TRP A 146 10.49 0.22 12.05
C TRP A 146 11.64 -0.60 12.63
N LYS A 147 12.89 -0.32 12.22
CA LYS A 147 14.10 -0.97 12.76
C LYS A 147 14.18 -0.79 14.28
N LYS A 148 13.92 0.43 14.78
CA LYS A 148 13.89 0.72 16.23
C LYS A 148 12.77 -0.02 16.96
N GLU A 149 11.57 -0.09 16.40
CA GLU A 149 10.43 -0.81 16.99
C GLU A 149 10.66 -2.33 17.11
N HIS A 150 11.44 -2.92 16.20
CA HIS A 150 11.71 -4.35 16.14
C HIS A 150 13.12 -4.73 16.63
N ASN A 151 13.89 -3.78 17.18
CA ASN A 151 15.26 -3.94 17.67
C ASN A 151 16.28 -4.44 16.62
N ILE A 152 16.11 -4.04 15.36
CA ILE A 152 16.99 -4.38 14.24
C ILE A 152 18.13 -3.35 14.16
N THR A 153 19.37 -3.82 14.09
CA THR A 153 20.59 -2.98 14.16
C THR A 153 21.46 -3.11 12.92
N GLY A 154 21.74 -2.00 12.22
CA GLY A 154 22.74 -1.90 11.15
C GLY A 154 22.36 -2.55 9.81
N GLU A 155 21.62 -3.66 9.83
CA GLU A 155 21.25 -4.43 8.64
C GLU A 155 20.20 -3.72 7.76
N VAL A 156 20.24 -4.03 6.47
CA VAL A 156 19.17 -3.70 5.50
C VAL A 156 18.03 -4.70 5.71
N LEU A 157 16.78 -4.25 5.65
CA LEU A 157 15.64 -5.17 5.76
C LEU A 157 15.53 -6.00 4.47
N GLY A 158 15.99 -7.25 4.50
CA GLY A 158 15.78 -8.23 3.44
C GLY A 158 14.29 -8.60 3.24
N SER A 159 13.99 -9.30 2.14
CA SER A 159 12.64 -9.84 1.89
C SER A 159 12.52 -11.27 2.40
N GLU A 160 11.32 -11.66 2.84
CA GLU A 160 11.06 -13.05 3.22
C GLU A 160 11.40 -13.99 2.04
N GLY A 161 12.28 -14.95 2.27
CA GLY A 161 12.74 -15.90 1.24
C GLY A 161 14.01 -15.50 0.48
N LYS A 162 14.70 -14.40 0.85
CA LYS A 162 16.09 -14.14 0.43
C LYS A 162 16.97 -13.79 1.62
N THR A 163 18.19 -14.32 1.64
CA THR A 163 19.25 -13.88 2.54
C THR A 163 19.83 -12.53 2.09
N GLN A 164 20.37 -11.75 3.03
CA GLN A 164 21.07 -10.50 2.71
C GLN A 164 22.18 -10.72 1.65
N ALA A 165 22.89 -11.85 1.75
CA ALA A 165 23.92 -12.23 0.80
C ALA A 165 23.40 -12.35 -0.64
N GLU A 166 22.20 -12.90 -0.88
CA GLU A 166 21.60 -13.02 -2.22
C GLU A 166 21.10 -11.69 -2.81
N THR A 167 20.92 -10.66 -1.96
CA THR A 167 20.74 -9.28 -2.45
C THR A 167 22.07 -8.60 -2.71
N ASP A 168 23.06 -8.76 -1.83
CA ASP A 168 24.38 -8.15 -1.98
C ASP A 168 25.13 -8.67 -3.21
N ASP A 169 25.04 -9.98 -3.50
CA ASP A 169 25.69 -10.62 -4.66
C ASP A 169 25.25 -9.97 -5.99
N HIS A 170 23.97 -9.57 -6.08
CA HIS A 170 23.48 -8.84 -7.25
C HIS A 170 24.00 -7.40 -7.33
N TYR A 171 24.19 -6.71 -6.19
CA TYR A 171 24.77 -5.36 -6.17
C TYR A 171 26.29 -5.37 -6.41
N ARG A 172 26.98 -6.47 -6.08
CA ARG A 172 28.38 -6.74 -6.46
C ARG A 172 28.55 -6.90 -7.96
N ASP A 173 27.73 -7.73 -8.60
CA ASP A 173 27.78 -7.96 -10.04
C ASP A 173 27.60 -6.68 -10.89
N VAL A 174 26.94 -5.66 -10.34
CA VAL A 174 26.76 -4.33 -11.00
C VAL A 174 27.61 -3.21 -10.40
N GLY A 175 28.47 -3.50 -9.42
CA GLY A 175 29.43 -2.54 -8.83
C GLY A 175 28.80 -1.37 -8.07
N LEU A 176 27.77 -1.64 -7.25
CA LEU A 176 27.00 -0.61 -6.53
C LEU A 176 27.17 -0.59 -4.99
N GLU A 177 27.96 -1.48 -4.40
CA GLU A 177 28.13 -1.61 -2.93
C GLU A 177 28.65 -0.32 -2.27
N ASP A 178 29.84 0.15 -2.66
CA ASP A 178 30.69 0.97 -1.77
C ASP A 178 30.33 2.48 -1.69
N ARG A 179 29.38 2.97 -2.48
CA ARG A 179 29.10 4.42 -2.64
C ARG A 179 28.40 5.10 -1.45
N ILE A 180 28.26 4.43 -0.32
CA ILE A 180 27.56 4.93 0.88
C ILE A 180 28.54 5.21 2.05
N HIS A 181 29.79 4.73 1.98
CA HIS A 181 30.70 4.75 3.14
C HIS A 181 31.93 5.67 3.03
N ASP A 182 32.29 6.16 1.84
CA ASP A 182 33.59 6.84 1.62
C ASP A 182 33.57 8.39 1.57
N ASP A 183 32.40 9.05 1.50
CA ASP A 183 32.29 10.50 1.17
C ASP A 183 31.34 11.32 2.09
N ILE A 184 31.48 11.22 3.43
CA ILE A 184 30.92 12.19 4.43
C ILE A 184 31.91 12.49 5.55
#